data_AF-A0A815LIH1-F1
#
_entry.id   AF-A0A815LIH1-F1
#
_cell.length_a   1.000
_cell.length_b   1.000
_cell.length_c   1.000
_cell.angle_alpha   90.00
_cell.angle_beta   90.00
_cell.angle_gamma   90.00
#
_symmetry.space_group_name_H-M   'P 1'
#
loop_
_entity.id
_entity.type
_entity.pdbx_description
1 polymer ?
#
loop_
_entity_poly.entity_id
_entity_poly.type
_entity_poly.pdbx_seq_one_letter_code
_entity_poly.pdbx_strand_id
1 'polypeptide(L)'
;MGHFSIIYPLSATWAVSPFGVKPNKEKIQAIMNLCEPTTLAAANKFLGGKSWYRKFLPQFASVAAPIISVKNLTKPNRKKFVWGPPQRGAFLQLKQLLINQPLFLQFSNDDYPIILTTDVSKVDLGGTLQQVINGETKNLYYHSQITSAIERRYDPIELEALAI
;
A
#
# COMPACT_ATOMS: atom_id res chain seq x y z
N MET A 1 -26.29 -8.53 19.68
CA MET A 1 -26.01 -9.09 18.35
C MET A 1 -25.93 -7.92 17.38
N GLY A 2 -24.72 -7.45 17.08
CA GLY A 2 -24.51 -6.23 16.29
C GLY A 2 -24.25 -6.58 14.83
N HIS A 3 -25.24 -6.40 13.96
CA HIS A 3 -25.04 -6.35 12.53
C HIS A 3 -24.22 -5.09 12.18
N PHE A 4 -22.94 -5.26 11.85
CA PHE A 4 -22.16 -4.24 11.17
C PHE A 4 -22.22 -4.52 9.67
N SER A 5 -23.18 -3.88 9.02
CA SER A 5 -23.29 -3.86 7.56
C SER A 5 -22.08 -3.11 6.97
N ILE A 6 -21.23 -3.82 6.25
CA ILE A 6 -20.19 -3.24 5.39
C ILE A 6 -20.91 -2.75 4.14
N ILE A 7 -21.31 -1.49 4.14
CA ILE A 7 -21.67 -0.75 2.93
C ILE A 7 -20.69 0.41 2.90
N TYR A 8 -19.89 0.52 1.84
CA TYR A 8 -19.09 1.70 1.56
C TYR A 8 -19.91 2.63 0.65
N PRO A 9 -20.71 3.58 1.18
CA PRO A 9 -21.29 4.61 0.33
C PRO A 9 -20.20 5.64 0.01
N LEU A 10 -19.94 5.83 -1.28
CA LEU A 10 -18.94 6.76 -1.81
C LEU A 10 -19.26 8.25 -1.55
N SER A 11 -20.31 8.62 -0.80
CA SER A 11 -20.83 10.00 -0.79
C SER A 11 -20.41 10.89 0.38
N ALA A 12 -19.74 10.41 1.45
CA ALA A 12 -19.47 11.24 2.64
C ALA A 12 -18.02 11.22 3.17
N THR A 13 -17.08 10.56 2.48
CA THR A 13 -15.75 10.27 3.07
C THR A 13 -14.55 10.80 2.28
N TRP A 14 -14.77 11.35 1.08
CA TRP A 14 -13.70 11.74 0.17
C TRP A 14 -13.97 13.08 -0.50
N ALA A 15 -12.93 13.89 -0.68
CA ALA A 15 -13.00 15.10 -1.48
C ALA A 15 -12.67 14.76 -2.93
N VAL A 16 -13.67 14.86 -3.82
CA VAL A 16 -13.50 14.65 -5.26
C VAL A 16 -13.09 15.96 -5.92
N SER A 17 -12.03 15.93 -6.74
CA SER A 17 -11.58 17.07 -7.53
C SER A 17 -11.27 16.62 -8.97
N PRO A 18 -11.19 17.54 -9.95
CA PRO A 18 -10.74 17.21 -11.31
C PRO A 18 -9.35 16.57 -11.37
N PHE A 19 -8.55 16.72 -10.32
CA PHE A 19 -7.19 16.17 -10.20
C PHE A 19 -7.13 14.83 -9.46
N GLY A 20 -8.28 14.26 -9.07
CA GLY A 20 -8.39 13.03 -8.32
C GLY A 20 -9.16 13.18 -7.00
N VAL A 21 -9.18 12.11 -6.21
CA VAL A 21 -9.92 12.06 -4.94
C VAL A 21 -8.94 12.00 -3.77
N LYS A 22 -9.17 12.85 -2.77
CA LYS A 22 -8.33 12.97 -1.56
C LYS A 22 -9.09 12.54 -0.30
N PRO A 23 -8.39 12.00 0.72
CA PRO A 23 -9.00 11.74 2.02
C PRO A 23 -9.49 13.06 2.63
N ASN A 24 -10.71 13.06 3.15
CA ASN A 24 -11.23 14.23 3.86
C ASN A 24 -10.37 14.49 5.13
N LYS A 25 -10.34 15.75 5.62
CA LYS A 25 -9.54 16.16 6.79
C LYS A 25 -9.79 15.29 8.02
N GLU A 26 -11.03 14.85 8.22
CA GLU A 26 -11.40 13.95 9.32
C GLU A 26 -10.73 12.57 9.22
N LYS A 27 -10.60 12.02 8.00
CA LYS A 27 -9.90 10.74 7.78
C LYS A 27 -8.40 10.90 7.95
N ILE A 28 -7.85 12.03 7.50
CA ILE A 28 -6.44 12.39 7.75
C ILE A 28 -6.18 12.44 9.27
N GLN A 29 -7.04 13.12 10.03
CA GLN A 29 -6.92 13.20 11.49
C GLN A 29 -7.06 11.81 12.14
N ALA A 30 -8.01 11.00 11.69
CA ALA A 30 -8.17 9.63 12.18
C ALA A 30 -6.91 8.78 11.92
N ILE A 31 -6.24 8.94 10.78
CA ILE A 31 -4.98 8.27 10.46
C ILE A 31 -3.86 8.81 11.37
N MET A 32 -3.75 10.13 11.56
CA MET A 32 -2.76 10.75 12.45
C MET A 32 -2.90 10.27 13.89
N ASN A 33 -4.13 10.06 14.36
CA ASN A 33 -4.42 9.62 15.73
C ASN A 33 -4.28 8.10 15.94
N LEU A 34 -3.94 7.33 14.89
CA LEU A 34 -3.67 5.90 15.08
C LEU A 34 -2.47 5.69 15.99
N CYS A 35 -2.69 4.96 17.07
CA CYS A 35 -1.64 4.50 17.98
C CYS A 35 -0.80 3.39 17.35
N GLU A 36 0.44 3.28 17.80
CA GLU A 36 1.33 2.20 17.40
C GLU A 36 0.78 0.84 17.86
N PRO A 37 0.82 -0.19 17.00
CA PRO A 37 0.42 -1.55 17.39
C PRO A 37 1.28 -2.11 18.52
N THR A 38 0.64 -2.49 19.62
CA THR A 38 1.29 -3.16 20.76
C THR A 38 1.17 -4.69 20.71
N THR A 39 0.36 -5.21 19.81
CA THR A 39 0.13 -6.65 19.64
C THR A 39 0.15 -7.04 18.16
N LEU A 40 0.42 -8.31 17.89
CA LEU A 40 0.36 -8.86 16.53
C LEU A 40 -1.04 -8.68 15.92
N ALA A 41 -2.10 -8.89 16.69
CA ALA A 41 -3.47 -8.70 16.22
C ALA A 41 -3.73 -7.24 15.80
N ALA A 42 -3.21 -6.27 16.57
CA ALA A 42 -3.30 -4.85 16.22
C ALA A 42 -2.49 -4.53 14.95
N ALA A 43 -1.31 -5.11 14.79
CA ALA A 43 -0.47 -4.91 13.60
C ALA A 43 -1.14 -5.48 12.34
N ASN A 44 -1.69 -6.69 12.43
CA ASN A 44 -2.45 -7.32 11.34
C ASN A 44 -3.73 -6.54 11.01
N LYS A 45 -4.46 -6.06 12.03
CA LYS A 45 -5.64 -5.22 11.83
C LYS A 45 -5.30 -3.90 11.14
N PHE A 46 -4.19 -3.27 11.54
CA PHE A 46 -3.69 -2.07 10.90
C PHE A 46 -3.38 -2.33 9.42
N LEU A 47 -2.55 -3.32 9.10
CA LEU A 47 -2.20 -3.67 7.71
C LEU A 47 -3.42 -4.07 6.88
N GLY A 48 -4.30 -4.93 7.41
CA GLY A 48 -5.52 -5.36 6.73
C GLY A 48 -6.42 -4.17 6.40
N GLY A 49 -6.61 -3.26 7.36
CA GLY A 49 -7.38 -2.03 7.17
C GLY A 49 -6.75 -1.03 6.20
N LYS A 50 -5.44 -1.14 5.92
CA LYS A 50 -4.73 -0.29 4.95
C LYS A 50 -4.43 -0.97 3.61
N SER A 51 -4.65 -2.28 3.50
CA SER A 51 -4.37 -3.06 2.28
C SER A 51 -5.09 -2.54 1.05
N TRP A 52 -6.31 -1.99 1.19
CA TRP A 52 -7.06 -1.41 0.09
C TRP A 52 -6.36 -0.19 -0.53
N TYR A 53 -5.56 0.55 0.23
CA TYR A 53 -4.85 1.75 -0.24
C TYR A 53 -3.56 1.44 -1.00
N ARG A 54 -3.11 0.18 -1.05
CA ARG A 54 -1.87 -0.22 -1.74
C ARG A 54 -1.81 0.25 -3.19
N LYS A 55 -2.98 0.32 -3.86
CA LYS A 55 -3.11 0.76 -5.26
C LYS A 55 -2.86 2.25 -5.49
N PHE A 56 -2.78 3.03 -4.42
CA PHE A 56 -2.61 4.48 -4.44
C PHE A 56 -1.30 4.94 -3.82
N LEU A 57 -0.56 4.02 -3.21
CA LEU A 57 0.65 4.33 -2.49
C LEU A 57 1.84 3.67 -3.20
N PRO A 58 2.83 4.46 -3.66
CA PRO A 58 4.03 3.88 -4.24
C PRO A 58 4.77 3.04 -3.19
N GLN A 59 5.29 1.89 -3.61
CA GLN A 59 6.15 1.03 -2.78
C GLN A 59 5.51 0.58 -1.45
N PHE A 60 4.18 0.48 -1.39
CA PHE A 60 3.46 0.14 -0.16
C PHE A 60 3.98 -1.14 0.51
N ALA A 61 4.26 -2.18 -0.28
CA ALA A 61 4.68 -3.47 0.27
C ALA A 61 6.09 -3.39 0.86
N SER A 62 6.99 -2.62 0.23
CA SER A 62 8.33 -2.32 0.75
C SER A 62 8.27 -1.65 2.11
N VAL A 63 7.49 -0.57 2.21
CA VAL A 63 7.32 0.18 3.45
C VAL A 63 6.62 -0.66 4.51
N ALA A 64 5.65 -1.50 4.13
CA ALA A 64 4.96 -2.40 5.05
C ALA A 64 5.80 -3.61 5.47
N ALA A 65 6.92 -3.91 4.80
CA ALA A 65 7.71 -5.11 5.01
C ALA A 65 8.18 -5.29 6.45
N PRO A 66 8.68 -4.26 7.17
CA PRO A 66 9.06 -4.40 8.57
C PRO A 66 7.89 -4.79 9.47
N ILE A 67 6.67 -4.32 9.19
CA ILE A 67 5.45 -4.67 9.95
C ILE A 67 5.01 -6.10 9.59
N ILE A 68 5.03 -6.47 8.31
CA ILE A 68 4.71 -7.82 7.82
C ILE A 68 5.69 -8.86 8.38
N SER A 69 6.95 -8.46 8.60
CA SER A 69 8.01 -9.33 9.15
C SER A 69 7.74 -9.75 10.60
N VAL A 70 6.89 -9.02 11.32
CA VAL A 70 6.40 -9.40 12.65
C VAL A 70 5.43 -10.56 12.46
N LYS A 71 5.98 -11.76 12.27
CA LYS A 71 5.25 -12.91 11.74
C LYS A 71 4.06 -13.33 12.59
N ASN A 72 3.04 -13.77 11.84
CA ASN A 72 1.88 -14.55 12.23
C ASN A 72 2.20 -15.73 13.17
N LEU A 73 1.35 -15.91 14.18
CA LEU A 73 1.33 -17.01 15.16
C LEU A 73 1.07 -18.41 14.54
N THR A 74 0.99 -18.55 13.23
CA THR A 74 0.64 -19.81 12.54
C THR A 74 1.83 -20.72 12.20
N LYS A 75 3.08 -20.33 12.48
CA LYS A 75 4.24 -21.24 12.36
C LYS A 75 4.64 -21.82 13.72
N PRO A 76 5.04 -23.10 13.79
CA PRO A 76 5.35 -23.80 15.05
C PRO A 76 6.51 -23.19 15.85
N ASN A 77 7.31 -22.29 15.25
CA ASN A 77 8.37 -21.56 15.93
C ASN A 77 7.89 -20.16 16.36
N ARG A 78 7.34 -20.10 17.58
CA ARG A 78 6.90 -18.88 18.28
C ARG A 78 8.06 -17.89 18.45
N LYS A 79 8.18 -16.90 17.56
CA LYS A 79 8.95 -15.68 17.88
C LYS A 79 8.05 -14.75 18.68
N LYS A 80 8.56 -14.20 19.80
CA LYS A 80 7.88 -13.14 20.56
C LYS A 80 7.56 -11.97 19.62
N PHE A 81 6.43 -11.31 19.82
CA PHE A 81 6.12 -10.07 19.12
C PHE A 81 7.23 -9.06 19.42
N VAL A 82 7.94 -8.60 18.38
CA VAL A 82 8.99 -7.59 18.48
C VAL A 82 8.56 -6.39 17.66
N TRP A 83 8.33 -5.28 18.34
CA TRP A 83 8.06 -3.98 17.74
C TRP A 83 9.22 -3.05 18.04
N GLY A 84 10.16 -2.95 17.11
CA GLY A 84 11.37 -2.16 17.24
C GLY A 84 11.38 -0.91 16.35
N PRO A 85 12.53 -0.23 16.27
CA PRO A 85 12.72 0.93 15.40
C PRO A 85 12.31 0.70 13.93
N PRO A 86 12.59 -0.46 13.29
CA PRO A 86 12.17 -0.71 11.90
C PRO A 86 10.64 -0.73 11.73
N GLN A 87 9.91 -1.37 12.66
CA GLN A 87 8.44 -1.45 12.62
C GLN A 87 7.82 -0.07 12.86
N ARG A 88 8.38 0.69 13.81
CA ARG A 88 7.96 2.04 14.10
C ARG A 88 8.17 2.98 12.91
N GLY A 89 9.33 2.91 12.27
CA GLY A 89 9.63 3.67 11.05
C GLY A 89 8.62 3.38 9.93
N ALA A 90 8.40 2.09 9.65
CA ALA A 90 7.39 1.65 8.68
C ALA A 90 5.98 2.16 9.00
N PHE A 91 5.56 2.13 10.27
CA PHE A 91 4.25 2.60 10.69
C PHE A 91 4.07 4.10 10.46
N LEU A 92 5.08 4.91 10.83
CA LEU A 92 5.05 6.35 10.62
C LEU A 92 5.08 6.71 9.13
N GLN A 93 5.90 6.02 8.33
CA GLN A 93 5.99 6.24 6.90
C GLN A 93 4.67 5.88 6.19
N LEU A 94 4.02 4.77 6.56
CA LEU A 94 2.69 4.43 6.03
C LEU A 94 1.64 5.48 6.37
N LYS A 95 1.67 6.03 7.59
CA LYS A 95 0.77 7.13 7.97
C LYS A 95 1.00 8.36 7.09
N GLN A 96 2.25 8.76 6.88
CA GLN A 96 2.58 9.89 6.02
C GLN A 96 2.13 9.67 4.57
N LEU A 97 2.38 8.48 4.01
CA LEU A 97 1.95 8.11 2.67
C LEU A 97 0.44 8.22 2.50
N LEU A 98 -0.34 7.70 3.46
CA LEU A 98 -1.80 7.78 3.46
C LEU A 98 -2.35 9.21 3.56
N ILE A 99 -1.59 10.15 4.13
CA ILE A 99 -2.00 11.55 4.31
C ILE A 99 -1.62 12.40 3.09
N ASN A 100 -0.43 12.16 2.54
CA ASN A 100 0.17 13.04 1.54
C ASN A 100 -0.18 12.65 0.10
N GLN A 101 -0.47 11.37 -0.17
CA GLN A 101 -0.72 10.91 -1.54
C GLN A 101 -2.17 11.14 -1.97
N PRO A 102 -2.41 11.57 -3.23
CA PRO A 102 -3.75 11.57 -3.81
C PRO A 102 -4.25 10.13 -3.87
N LEU A 103 -5.34 9.85 -3.16
CA LEU A 103 -5.85 8.50 -2.98
C LEU A 103 -6.61 7.97 -4.19
N PHE A 104 -6.88 8.78 -5.20
CA PHE A 104 -7.33 8.27 -6.49
C PHE A 104 -6.62 9.07 -7.56
N LEU A 105 -5.61 8.40 -8.09
CA LEU A 105 -4.97 8.64 -9.36
C LEU A 105 -6.02 8.79 -10.48
N GLN A 106 -5.69 9.55 -11.52
CA GLN A 106 -6.65 10.04 -12.51
C GLN A 106 -7.41 8.89 -13.19
N PHE A 107 -8.61 9.17 -13.69
CA PHE A 107 -9.29 8.24 -14.59
C PHE A 107 -8.46 8.09 -15.87
N SER A 108 -8.41 6.88 -16.43
CA SER A 108 -7.76 6.69 -17.72
C SER A 108 -8.47 7.51 -18.79
N ASN A 109 -7.68 8.12 -19.66
CA ASN A 109 -8.17 8.75 -20.87
C ASN A 109 -7.90 7.82 -22.06
N ASP A 110 -8.95 7.37 -22.74
CA ASP A 110 -8.85 6.40 -23.84
C ASP A 110 -8.07 6.95 -25.05
N ASP A 111 -7.91 8.28 -25.16
CA ASP A 111 -7.13 8.93 -26.22
C ASP A 111 -5.60 8.81 -26.01
N TYR A 112 -5.15 8.36 -24.83
CA TYR A 112 -3.74 8.31 -24.47
C TYR A 112 -3.27 6.87 -24.20
N PRO A 113 -2.06 6.49 -24.65
CA PRO A 113 -1.54 5.16 -24.39
C PRO A 113 -1.28 4.97 -22.90
N ILE A 114 -1.58 3.77 -22.42
CA ILE A 114 -1.24 3.34 -21.06
C ILE A 114 0.19 2.83 -21.05
N ILE A 115 0.99 3.34 -20.11
CA ILE A 115 2.38 2.97 -19.90
C ILE A 115 2.45 2.14 -18.61
N LEU A 116 2.95 0.91 -18.73
CA LEU A 116 3.27 0.07 -17.59
C LEU A 116 4.79 0.14 -17.36
N THR A 117 5.18 0.55 -16.16
CA THR A 117 6.56 0.52 -15.70
C THR A 117 6.63 -0.45 -14.53
N THR A 118 7.54 -1.42 -14.61
CA THR A 118 7.76 -2.41 -13.56
C THR A 118 9.22 -2.35 -13.09
N ASP A 119 9.44 -2.72 -11.84
CA ASP A 119 10.77 -2.86 -11.25
C ASP A 119 10.71 -3.96 -10.18
N VAL A 120 11.81 -4.67 -9.99
CA VAL A 120 11.89 -5.81 -9.09
C VAL A 120 13.25 -5.91 -8.44
N SER A 121 13.21 -6.30 -7.17
CA SER A 121 14.37 -6.57 -6.36
C SER A 121 14.24 -7.91 -5.65
N LYS A 122 15.32 -8.35 -4.99
CA LYS A 122 15.26 -9.49 -4.07
C LYS A 122 14.42 -9.22 -2.82
N VAL A 123 13.86 -8.02 -2.64
CA VAL A 123 13.03 -7.67 -1.48
C VAL A 123 11.57 -7.56 -1.87
N ASP A 124 11.29 -6.96 -3.02
CA ASP A 124 9.97 -6.59 -3.47
C ASP A 124 9.87 -6.48 -5.01
N LEU A 125 8.65 -6.48 -5.50
CA LEU A 125 8.30 -6.04 -6.85
C LEU A 125 7.41 -4.81 -6.77
N GLY A 126 7.54 -3.95 -7.76
CA GLY A 126 6.82 -2.70 -7.91
C GLY A 126 6.35 -2.52 -9.35
N GLY A 127 5.22 -1.83 -9.51
CA GLY A 127 4.72 -1.46 -10.81
C GLY A 127 3.91 -0.18 -10.76
N THR A 128 3.91 0.58 -11.84
CA THR A 128 3.12 1.79 -12.00
C THR A 128 2.42 1.76 -13.35
N LEU A 129 1.13 2.02 -13.35
CA LEU A 129 0.35 2.27 -14.56
C LEU A 129 0.19 3.77 -14.71
N GLN A 130 0.55 4.34 -15.86
CA GLN A 130 0.61 5.78 -16.10
C GLN A 130 0.10 6.15 -17.50
N GLN A 131 -0.24 7.42 -17.70
CA GLN A 131 -0.46 8.04 -19.00
C GLN A 131 0.28 9.37 -19.08
N VAL A 132 0.80 9.74 -20.24
CA VAL A 132 1.38 11.07 -20.47
C VAL A 132 0.34 11.93 -21.19
N ILE A 133 -0.35 12.77 -20.43
CA ILE A 133 -1.44 13.63 -20.95
C ILE A 133 -0.91 15.06 -21.01
N ASN A 134 -0.90 15.66 -22.21
CA ASN A 134 -0.39 17.02 -22.44
C ASN A 134 1.04 17.24 -21.89
N GLY A 135 1.91 16.24 -21.98
CA GLY A 135 3.29 16.29 -21.46
C GLY A 135 3.43 16.08 -19.95
N GLU A 136 2.34 15.87 -19.22
CA GLU A 136 2.37 15.58 -17.78
C GLU A 136 2.12 14.09 -17.52
N THR A 137 2.97 13.47 -16.69
CA THR A 137 2.79 12.07 -16.28
C THR A 137 1.69 11.96 -15.24
N LYS A 138 0.64 11.22 -15.57
CA LYS A 138 -0.51 10.93 -14.72
C LYS A 138 -0.45 9.48 -14.31
N ASN A 139 -0.18 9.23 -13.04
CA ASN A 139 -0.30 7.89 -12.48
C ASN A 139 -1.79 7.50 -12.45
N LEU A 140 -2.07 6.23 -12.74
CA LEU A 140 -3.39 5.58 -12.69
C LEU A 140 -3.45 4.51 -11.59
N TYR A 141 -2.38 3.73 -11.43
CA TYR A 141 -2.35 2.61 -10.48
C TYR A 141 -0.93 2.31 -9.99
N TYR A 142 -0.78 1.95 -8.72
CA TYR A 142 0.45 1.39 -8.16
C TYR A 142 0.28 -0.09 -7.81
N HIS A 143 1.23 -0.91 -8.21
CA HIS A 143 1.38 -2.27 -7.73
C HIS A 143 2.63 -2.35 -6.85
N SER A 144 2.54 -3.10 -5.75
CA SER A 144 3.70 -3.40 -4.91
C SER A 144 3.44 -4.68 -4.13
N GLN A 145 4.43 -5.57 -4.11
CA GLN A 145 4.36 -6.86 -3.43
C GLN A 145 5.75 -7.25 -2.91
N ILE A 146 5.81 -7.90 -1.75
CA ILE A 146 7.06 -8.45 -1.21
C ILE A 146 7.35 -9.78 -1.91
N THR A 147 8.58 -9.98 -2.37
CA THR A 147 8.98 -11.25 -2.97
C THR A 147 8.98 -12.38 -1.94
N SER A 148 8.44 -13.52 -2.33
CA SER A 148 8.41 -14.72 -1.51
C SER A 148 9.80 -15.32 -1.31
N ALA A 149 9.98 -16.17 -0.31
CA ALA A 149 11.29 -16.79 -0.04
C ALA A 149 11.82 -17.64 -1.22
N ILE A 150 10.93 -18.07 -2.11
CA ILE A 150 11.24 -18.82 -3.33
C ILE A 150 11.68 -17.82 -4.41
N GLU A 151 10.86 -16.79 -4.68
CA GLU A 151 11.13 -15.77 -5.70
C GLU A 151 12.48 -15.07 -5.49
N ARG A 152 12.90 -14.84 -4.24
CA ARG A 152 14.22 -14.23 -3.94
C ARG A 152 15.43 -15.02 -4.44
N ARG A 153 15.24 -16.31 -4.72
CA ARG A 153 16.29 -17.20 -5.21
C ARG A 153 16.37 -17.22 -6.73
N TYR A 154 15.38 -16.64 -7.41
CA TYR A 154 15.40 -16.50 -8.87
C TYR A 154 16.59 -15.64 -9.29
N ASP A 155 17.09 -15.94 -10.49
CA ASP A 155 18.11 -15.14 -11.14
C ASP A 155 17.52 -13.78 -11.57
N PRO A 156 18.36 -12.75 -11.78
CA PRO A 156 17.86 -11.42 -12.13
C PRO A 156 16.87 -11.43 -13.32
N ILE A 157 17.14 -12.22 -14.36
CA ILE A 157 16.27 -12.29 -15.54
C ILE A 157 14.90 -12.93 -15.26
N GLU A 158 14.85 -13.90 -14.34
CA GLU A 158 13.61 -14.53 -13.90
C GLU A 158 12.80 -13.58 -13.00
N LEU A 159 13.47 -12.74 -12.21
CA LEU A 159 12.82 -11.68 -11.45
C LEU A 159 12.20 -10.63 -12.37
N GLU A 160 12.93 -10.16 -13.39
CA GLU A 160 12.39 -9.21 -14.38
C GLU A 160 11.15 -9.78 -15.08
N ALA A 161 11.20 -11.07 -15.45
CA ALA A 161 10.05 -11.76 -16.04
C ALA A 161 8.87 -11.91 -15.06
N LEU A 162 9.13 -12.08 -13.76
CA LEU A 162 8.11 -12.13 -12.71
C LEU A 162 7.43 -10.76 -12.49
N ALA A 163 8.15 -9.67 -12.77
CA ALA A 163 7.67 -8.31 -12.55
C ALA A 163 6.61 -7.86 -13.57
N ILE A 164 6.58 -8.51 -14.75
CA ILE A 164 5.68 -8.23 -15.89
C ILE A 164 4.43 -9.11 -15.79
#